data_AF-A0AAV9BFH1-F1
#
_entry.id   AF-A0AAV9BFH1-F1
#
_cell.length_a   1.000
_cell.length_b   1.000
_cell.length_c   1.000
_cell.angle_alpha   90.00
_cell.angle_beta   90.00
_cell.angle_gamma   90.00
#
_symmetry.space_group_name_H-M   'P 1'
#
loop_
_entity.id
_entity.type
_entity.pdbx_description
1 polymer ?
#
loop_
_entity_poly.entity_id
_entity_poly.type
_entity_poly.pdbx_seq_one_letter_code
_entity_poly.pdbx_strand_id
1 'polypeptide(L)'
;MREKGAVLGNPILRPELRAEARKHIGDTGLLDHLLKHMAGKVVYDGKERFRRRHNPDGAMEYWLEAADLIEARERAGIVDPYWVPPPGWKPGDGLFICGAAGSAADGSACAREVKDLKEEVASLKR
;
A
#
# COMPACT_ATOMS: atom_id res chain seq x y z
N MET A 1 -15.06 -5.37 -7.33
CA MET A 1 -13.64 -5.49 -6.91
C MET A 1 -12.98 -6.68 -7.60
N ARG A 2 -13.31 -7.94 -7.28
CA ARG A 2 -12.78 -9.12 -8.01
C ARG A 2 -13.07 -9.10 -9.51
N GLU A 3 -14.32 -8.84 -9.89
CA GLU A 3 -14.73 -8.77 -11.31
C GLU A 3 -14.00 -7.66 -12.08
N LYS A 4 -13.62 -6.58 -11.39
CA LYS A 4 -12.83 -5.47 -11.96
C LYS A 4 -11.32 -5.70 -11.87
N GLY A 5 -10.87 -6.85 -11.36
CA GLY A 5 -9.45 -7.15 -11.18
C GLY A 5 -8.74 -6.16 -10.24
N ALA A 6 -9.42 -5.74 -9.16
CA ALA A 6 -8.89 -4.75 -8.21
C ALA A 6 -7.74 -5.33 -7.38
N VAL A 7 -6.53 -5.28 -7.91
CA VAL A 7 -5.29 -5.74 -7.26
C VAL A 7 -4.38 -4.55 -6.98
N LEU A 8 -3.31 -4.75 -6.22
CA LEU A 8 -2.40 -3.65 -5.86
C LEU A 8 -1.80 -2.90 -7.08
N GLY A 9 -1.62 -3.59 -8.21
CA GLY A 9 -1.19 -2.97 -9.48
C GLY A 9 -2.32 -2.34 -10.32
N ASN A 10 -3.57 -2.58 -9.96
CA ASN A 10 -4.76 -2.02 -10.61
C ASN A 10 -5.79 -1.61 -9.55
N PRO A 11 -5.50 -0.57 -8.75
CA PRO A 11 -6.39 -0.09 -7.71
C PRO A 11 -7.63 0.60 -8.30
N ILE A 12 -8.75 0.55 -7.56
CA ILE A 12 -9.99 1.23 -7.94
C ILE A 12 -10.13 2.53 -7.16
N LEU A 13 -10.35 3.62 -7.89
CA LEU A 13 -10.59 4.92 -7.30
C LEU A 13 -11.97 5.00 -6.63
N ARG A 14 -12.06 5.77 -5.54
CA ARG A 14 -13.31 6.01 -4.81
C ARG A 14 -14.50 6.45 -5.70
N PRO A 15 -14.36 7.39 -6.65
CA PRO A 15 -15.48 7.81 -7.50
C PRO A 15 -16.00 6.65 -8.36
N GLU A 16 -15.10 5.83 -8.90
CA GLU A 16 -15.46 4.69 -9.74
C GLU A 16 -16.15 3.59 -8.91
N LEU A 17 -15.62 3.32 -7.71
CA LEU A 17 -16.21 2.37 -6.78
C LEU A 17 -17.63 2.80 -6.38
N ARG A 18 -17.84 4.09 -6.12
CA ARG A 18 -19.18 4.65 -5.83
C ARG A 18 -20.11 4.55 -7.02
N ALA A 19 -19.62 4.85 -8.24
CA ALA A 19 -20.44 4.77 -9.44
C ALA A 19 -20.95 3.35 -9.66
N GLU A 20 -20.09 2.34 -9.47
CA GLU A 20 -20.50 0.94 -9.57
C GLU A 20 -21.45 0.54 -8.44
N ALA A 21 -21.12 0.88 -7.19
CA ALA A 21 -21.96 0.57 -6.05
C ALA A 21 -23.34 1.25 -6.13
N ARG A 22 -23.44 2.43 -6.74
CA ARG A 22 -24.72 3.12 -6.94
C ARG A 22 -25.65 2.34 -7.89
N LYS A 23 -25.12 1.59 -8.85
CA LYS A 23 -25.92 0.73 -9.73
C LYS A 23 -26.54 -0.46 -8.99
N HIS A 24 -25.87 -0.95 -7.95
CA HIS A 24 -26.26 -2.17 -7.23
C HIS A 24 -26.99 -1.90 -5.90
N ILE A 25 -26.50 -0.95 -5.11
CA ILE A 25 -26.95 -0.67 -3.73
C ILE A 25 -27.65 0.70 -3.66
N GLY A 26 -27.32 1.63 -4.55
CA GLY A 26 -27.91 2.98 -4.61
C GLY A 26 -27.37 3.95 -3.55
N ASP A 27 -27.29 3.54 -2.29
CA ASP A 27 -26.72 4.33 -1.20
C ASP A 27 -25.19 4.22 -1.14
N THR A 28 -24.52 5.35 -1.34
CA THR A 28 -23.04 5.44 -1.30
C THR A 28 -22.50 5.93 0.05
N GLY A 29 -23.37 6.39 0.96
CA GLY A 29 -22.98 6.79 2.32
C GLY A 29 -22.64 5.58 3.19
N LEU A 30 -23.52 4.57 3.19
CA LEU A 30 -23.28 3.28 3.85
C LEU A 30 -22.02 2.59 3.30
N LEU A 31 -21.82 2.64 1.99
CA LEU A 31 -20.64 2.06 1.34
C LEU A 31 -19.35 2.58 1.97
N ASP A 32 -19.18 3.90 2.05
CA ASP A 32 -17.96 4.49 2.62
C ASP A 32 -17.72 4.08 4.08
N HIS A 33 -18.80 3.98 4.85
CA HIS A 33 -18.73 3.53 6.22
C HIS A 33 -18.20 2.08 6.30
N LEU A 34 -18.73 1.20 5.43
CA LEU A 34 -18.27 -0.18 5.30
C LEU A 34 -16.81 -0.24 4.82
N LEU A 35 -16.43 0.52 3.79
CA LEU A 35 -15.06 0.53 3.27
C LEU A 35 -14.05 1.01 4.33
N LYS A 36 -14.42 1.99 5.16
CA LYS A 36 -13.61 2.43 6.29
C LYS A 36 -13.45 1.33 7.34
N HIS A 37 -14.50 0.58 7.62
CA HIS A 37 -14.51 -0.45 8.66
C HIS A 37 -13.89 -1.79 8.20
N MET A 38 -13.98 -2.10 6.91
CA MET A 38 -13.38 -3.29 6.29
C MET A 38 -11.89 -3.10 6.00
N ALA A 39 -11.39 -1.86 6.01
CA ALA A 39 -9.96 -1.60 5.82
C ALA A 39 -9.12 -2.43 6.80
N GLY A 40 -8.26 -3.28 6.25
CA GLY A 40 -7.40 -4.15 7.03
C GLY A 40 -8.09 -5.40 7.56
N LYS A 41 -9.32 -5.72 7.18
CA LYS A 41 -9.99 -6.99 7.52
C LYS A 41 -9.88 -8.00 6.38
N VAL A 42 -9.77 -9.28 6.74
CA VAL A 42 -9.86 -10.37 5.77
C VAL A 42 -11.32 -10.56 5.40
N VAL A 43 -11.56 -10.61 4.10
CA VAL A 43 -12.84 -10.76 3.45
C VAL A 43 -12.81 -12.09 2.69
N TYR A 44 -13.98 -12.67 2.47
CA TYR A 44 -14.13 -13.85 1.62
C TYR A 44 -13.33 -15.06 2.11
N ASP A 45 -13.83 -15.69 3.18
CA ASP A 45 -13.36 -16.97 3.71
C ASP A 45 -11.85 -17.04 4.01
N GLY A 46 -11.27 -15.90 4.43
CA GLY A 46 -9.88 -15.83 4.82
C GLY A 46 -8.87 -15.60 3.69
N LYS A 47 -9.31 -15.48 2.42
CA LYS A 47 -8.38 -15.50 1.26
C LYS A 47 -7.93 -14.13 0.78
N GLU A 48 -8.77 -13.11 0.90
CA GLU A 48 -8.50 -11.78 0.35
C GLU A 48 -8.68 -10.72 1.44
N ARG A 49 -7.74 -9.80 1.62
CA ARG A 49 -7.83 -8.68 2.56
C ARG A 49 -8.19 -7.41 1.80
N PHE A 50 -9.08 -6.63 2.40
CA PHE A 50 -9.45 -5.32 1.85
C PHE A 50 -8.43 -4.25 2.28
N ARG A 51 -7.89 -3.51 1.31
CA ARG A 51 -6.94 -2.41 1.55
C ARG A 51 -7.44 -1.10 0.97
N ARG A 52 -7.00 0.00 1.57
CA ARG A 52 -7.18 1.35 1.03
C ARG A 52 -5.93 2.19 1.25
N ARG A 53 -5.67 3.16 0.38
CA ARG A 53 -4.57 4.12 0.50
C ARG A 53 -4.95 5.44 -0.17
N HIS A 54 -4.26 6.51 0.26
CA HIS A 54 -4.25 7.77 -0.48
C HIS A 54 -3.14 7.75 -1.52
N ASN A 55 -3.49 8.12 -2.75
CA ASN A 55 -2.53 8.35 -3.81
C ASN A 55 -1.68 9.59 -3.55
N PRO A 56 -0.56 9.76 -4.28
CA PRO A 56 0.16 11.02 -4.31
C PRO A 56 -0.74 12.22 -4.65
N ASP A 57 -1.78 12.01 -5.45
CA ASP A 57 -2.80 13.03 -5.79
C ASP A 57 -3.84 13.27 -4.68
N GLY A 58 -3.70 12.61 -3.52
CA GLY A 58 -4.64 12.65 -2.40
C GLY A 58 -5.92 11.83 -2.59
N ALA A 59 -6.13 11.25 -3.78
CA ALA A 59 -7.29 10.44 -4.09
C ALA A 59 -7.29 9.12 -3.32
N MET A 60 -8.49 8.66 -2.91
CA MET A 60 -8.66 7.39 -2.20
C MET A 60 -8.79 6.23 -3.17
N GLU A 61 -7.92 5.24 -2.99
CA GLU A 61 -7.88 4.00 -3.75
C GLU A 61 -8.16 2.79 -2.88
N TYR A 62 -8.74 1.77 -3.52
CA TYR A 62 -9.12 0.51 -2.89
C TYR A 62 -8.68 -0.67 -3.75
N TRP A 63 -8.19 -1.73 -3.11
CA TRP A 63 -7.86 -2.98 -3.78
C TRP A 63 -8.01 -4.17 -2.84
N LEU A 64 -8.02 -5.37 -3.42
CA LEU A 64 -7.95 -6.64 -2.71
C LEU A 64 -6.51 -7.16 -2.76
N GLU A 65 -5.99 -7.60 -1.62
CA GLU A 65 -4.67 -8.20 -1.48
C GLU A 65 -4.83 -9.64 -0.98
N ALA A 66 -4.00 -10.57 -1.44
CA ALA A 66 -4.05 -11.95 -0.94
C ALA A 66 -3.66 -11.98 0.55
N ALA A 67 -4.39 -12.75 1.37
CA ALA A 67 -4.09 -12.88 2.80
C ALA A 67 -2.71 -13.50 3.04
N ASP A 68 -2.34 -14.48 2.21
CA ASP A 68 -1.05 -15.19 2.25
C ASP A 68 0.15 -14.26 2.01
N LEU A 69 -0.06 -13.10 1.38
CA LEU A 69 1.01 -12.16 1.05
C LEU A 69 1.60 -11.50 2.31
N ILE A 70 0.79 -11.33 3.37
CA ILE A 70 1.27 -10.79 4.65
C ILE A 70 2.08 -11.84 5.40
N GLU A 71 1.63 -13.09 5.45
CA GLU A 71 2.40 -14.17 6.08
C GLU A 71 3.74 -14.38 5.37
N ALA A 72 3.76 -14.24 4.04
CA ALA A 72 4.99 -14.24 3.26
C ALA A 72 5.91 -13.06 3.61
N ARG A 73 5.36 -11.84 3.79
CA ARG A 73 6.10 -10.65 4.23
C ARG A 73 6.66 -10.79 5.65
N GLU A 74 5.85 -11.27 6.58
CA GLU A 74 6.25 -11.53 7.98
C GLU A 74 7.38 -12.56 8.02
N ARG A 75 7.25 -13.66 7.26
CA ARG A 75 8.30 -14.68 7.15
C ARG A 75 9.60 -14.14 6.55
N ALA A 76 9.51 -13.12 5.70
CA ALA A 76 10.64 -12.44 5.11
C ALA A 76 11.22 -11.29 5.97
N GLY A 77 10.69 -11.05 7.17
CA GLY A 77 11.13 -9.95 8.04
C GLY A 77 10.73 -8.56 7.55
N ILE A 78 9.73 -8.48 6.67
CA ILE A 78 9.28 -7.24 6.05
C ILE A 78 8.26 -6.57 6.98
N VAL A 79 8.69 -5.49 7.62
CA VAL A 79 7.87 -4.75 8.58
C VAL A 79 6.80 -3.88 7.88
N ASP A 80 7.05 -3.46 6.65
CA ASP A 80 6.12 -2.59 5.91
C ASP A 80 4.94 -3.39 5.30
N PRO A 81 3.69 -3.15 5.77
CA PRO A 81 2.50 -3.83 5.27
C PRO A 81 2.11 -3.48 3.83
N TYR A 82 2.76 -2.50 3.19
CA TYR A 82 2.50 -2.05 1.83
C TYR A 82 3.65 -2.36 0.88
N TRP A 83 4.72 -2.99 1.36
CA TRP A 83 5.90 -3.25 0.55
C TRP A 83 5.63 -4.32 -0.51
N VAL A 84 6.05 -4.05 -1.74
CA VAL A 84 5.86 -4.98 -2.86
C VAL A 84 7.22 -5.49 -3.27
N PRO A 85 7.41 -6.81 -3.40
CA PRO A 85 8.66 -7.35 -3.90
C PRO A 85 8.87 -6.86 -5.34
N PRO A 86 10.03 -6.24 -5.65
CA PRO A 86 10.36 -5.94 -7.03
C PRO A 86 10.48 -7.23 -7.85
N PRO A 87 10.26 -7.18 -9.18
CA PRO A 87 10.34 -8.36 -10.04
C PRO A 87 11.68 -9.08 -9.88
N GLY A 88 11.66 -10.35 -9.50
CA GLY A 88 12.85 -11.17 -9.30
C GLY A 88 13.39 -11.24 -7.86
N TRP A 89 12.79 -10.51 -6.91
CA TRP A 89 13.18 -10.55 -5.50
C TRP A 89 12.84 -11.90 -4.85
N LYS A 90 13.78 -12.45 -4.07
CA LYS A 90 13.61 -13.71 -3.32
C LYS A 90 13.76 -13.48 -1.81
N PRO A 91 13.08 -14.29 -0.97
CA PRO A 91 13.30 -14.28 0.48
C PRO A 91 14.79 -14.56 0.81
N GLY A 92 15.48 -13.57 1.35
CA GLY A 92 16.93 -13.60 1.60
C GLY A 92 17.71 -12.51 0.84
N ASP A 93 17.13 -11.95 -0.22
CA ASP A 93 17.64 -10.71 -0.82
C ASP A 93 17.37 -9.56 0.15
N GLY A 94 18.43 -8.88 0.60
CA GLY A 94 18.33 -7.76 1.53
C GLY A 94 17.30 -6.73 1.06
N LEU A 95 16.47 -6.24 1.99
CA LEU A 95 15.55 -5.14 1.74
C LEU A 95 16.37 -3.89 1.40
N PHE A 96 16.64 -3.65 0.11
CA PHE A 96 17.04 -2.33 -0.40
C PHE A 96 15.84 -1.38 -0.33
N ILE A 97 15.28 -1.19 0.86
CA ILE A 97 14.35 -0.09 1.13
C ILE A 97 15.19 1.01 1.76
N CYS A 98 15.47 2.04 0.98
CA CYS A 98 15.80 3.36 1.48
C CYS A 98 14.59 3.91 2.27
N GLY A 99 14.35 3.41 3.49
CA GLY A 99 13.21 3.89 4.29
C GLY A 99 12.77 3.04 5.49
N ALA A 100 13.23 1.82 5.67
CA ALA A 100 12.90 1.05 6.87
C ALA A 100 14.00 1.20 7.92
N ALA A 101 13.71 1.98 8.96
CA ALA A 101 14.51 2.04 10.17
C ALA A 101 14.68 0.62 10.75
N GLY A 102 15.93 0.17 10.87
CA GLY A 102 16.25 -1.03 11.65
C GLY A 102 16.95 -2.15 10.90
N SER A 103 18.00 -1.87 10.14
CA SER A 103 19.17 -2.75 10.15
C SER A 103 20.39 -1.99 9.65
N ALA A 104 21.38 -1.88 10.53
CA ALA A 104 22.67 -1.29 10.22
C ALA A 104 23.39 -2.20 9.20
N ALA A 105 23.50 -1.71 7.96
CA ALA A 105 24.51 -2.16 7.02
C ALA A 105 24.87 -0.98 6.11
N ASP A 106 25.87 -0.23 6.58
CA ASP A 106 26.83 0.58 5.85
C ASP A 106 26.48 1.04 4.42
N GLY A 107 26.26 2.35 4.30
CA GLY A 107 26.82 3.11 3.17
C GLY A 107 26.02 3.17 1.86
N SER A 108 24.72 2.90 1.84
CA SER A 108 23.91 3.11 0.62
C SER A 108 23.78 4.61 0.28
N ALA A 109 24.07 4.97 -0.97
CA ALA A 109 24.06 6.33 -1.54
C ALA A 109 22.80 7.14 -1.17
N CYS A 110 21.66 6.48 -1.01
CA CYS A 110 20.40 7.10 -0.61
C CYS A 110 20.46 7.83 0.75
N ALA A 111 21.28 7.40 1.70
CA ALA A 111 21.40 8.07 3.00
C ALA A 111 22.12 9.43 2.89
N ARG A 112 23.07 9.56 1.96
CA ARG A 112 23.76 10.82 1.66
C ARG A 112 22.83 11.76 0.91
N GLU A 113 22.16 11.28 -0.13
CA GLU A 113 21.19 12.07 -0.90
C GLU A 113 20.07 12.65 -0.02
N VAL A 114 19.53 11.88 0.92
CA VAL A 114 18.50 12.38 1.85
C VAL A 114 19.05 13.45 2.81
N LYS A 115 20.33 13.38 3.18
CA LYS A 115 20.97 14.39 4.02
C LYS A 115 21.21 15.68 3.23
N ASP A 116 21.74 15.56 2.02
CA ASP A 116 22.01 16.68 1.13
C ASP A 116 20.70 17.41 0.76
N LEU A 117 19.64 16.67 0.42
CA LEU A 117 18.32 17.25 0.16
C LEU A 117 17.71 17.93 1.40
N LYS A 118 17.94 17.42 2.61
CA LYS A 118 17.49 18.08 3.85
C LYS A 118 18.20 19.40 4.09
N GLU A 119 19.51 19.46 3.79
CA GLU A 119 20.31 20.67 3.91
C GLU A 119 19.89 21.71 2.85
N GLU A 120 19.62 21.29 1.62
CA GLU A 120 19.08 22.17 0.56
C GLU A 120 17.70 22.74 0.93
N VAL A 121 16.77 21.92 1.42
CA VAL A 121 15.44 22.38 1.85
C VAL A 121 15.54 23.33 3.04
N ALA A 122 16.48 23.11 3.96
CA ALA A 122 16.73 24.04 5.07
C ALA A 122 17.24 25.40 4.57
N SER A 123 18.07 25.41 3.52
CA SER A 123 18.59 26.64 2.91
C SER A 123 17.52 27.45 2.14
N LEU A 124 16.48 26.78 1.65
CA LEU A 124 15.36 27.37 0.92
C LEU A 124 14.24 27.89 1.84
N LYS A 125 14.19 27.46 3.10
CA LYS A 125 13.29 28.02 4.14
C LYS A 125 13.85 29.31 4.73
N ARG A 126 14.18 30.28 3.87
CA ARG A 126 14.57 31.63 4.27
C ARG A 126 13.34 32.52 4.45
#